data_AF-P75501-F1
#
_entry.id   AF-P75501-F1
#
_cell.length_a   1.000
_cell.length_b   1.000
_cell.length_c   1.000
_cell.angle_alpha   90.00
_cell.angle_beta   90.00
_cell.angle_gamma   90.00
#
_symmetry.space_group_name_H-M   'P 1'
#
loop_
_entity.id
_entity.type
_entity.pdbx_description
1 polymer ?
#
loop_
_entity_poly.entity_id
_entity_poly.type
_entity_poly.pdbx_seq_one_letter_code
_entity_poly.pdbx_strand_id
1 'polypeptide(L)'
;MQSLNYLVVILTVAGVLVILGFTPLIRKLKIQFYCLQVFAAILFLYVFFGRQIIYIFPDIYGTAAKAKNAVANVPLDSLRLSRIFLLDLCPFFALIGPIFIFLRQKKVAGVLAIFGFYGAAITLFGELIFTPLKQEEIVKFLFVGLENNQVYFMMHFLSFLLSLAVFLWDDGFSLISFFYIHVFALAYLSYVALMVNIFKGQITGNTTGILAEDWLSGEYKNVAVFLKLDPKNADLIFGVSFGLSYFAIVLLTVLVNIPTFIQLTKDKQMVKLALQLKKAQASVA
;
A
#
# COMPACT_ATOMS: atom_id res chain seq x y z
N MET A 1 -19.16 -13.91 12.48
CA MET A 1 -17.74 -13.92 12.04
C MET A 1 -17.62 -14.27 10.56
N GLN A 2 -18.04 -15.46 10.10
CA GLN A 2 -17.87 -15.88 8.69
C GLN A 2 -18.40 -14.90 7.62
N SER A 3 -19.47 -14.15 7.90
CA SER A 3 -20.07 -13.21 6.94
C SER A 3 -19.15 -12.07 6.51
N LEU A 4 -18.36 -11.48 7.42
CA LEU A 4 -17.44 -10.39 7.07
C LEU A 4 -16.31 -10.91 6.20
N ASN A 5 -15.72 -12.05 6.55
CA ASN A 5 -14.62 -12.67 5.83
C ASN A 5 -15.00 -12.88 4.36
N TYR A 6 -16.17 -13.50 4.12
CA TYR A 6 -16.66 -13.70 2.76
C TYR A 6 -16.92 -12.37 2.06
N LEU A 7 -17.51 -11.39 2.73
CA LEU A 7 -17.82 -10.10 2.11
C LEU A 7 -16.56 -9.32 1.72
N VAL A 8 -15.54 -9.25 2.58
CA VAL A 8 -14.26 -8.60 2.29
C VAL A 8 -13.59 -9.27 1.09
N VAL A 9 -13.56 -10.61 1.07
CA VAL A 9 -13.00 -11.38 -0.06
C VAL A 9 -13.79 -11.13 -1.34
N ILE A 10 -15.12 -11.20 -1.29
CA ILE A 10 -15.99 -10.97 -2.46
C ILE A 10 -15.79 -9.56 -3.01
N LEU A 11 -15.79 -8.53 -2.15
CA LEU A 11 -15.60 -7.15 -2.57
C LEU A 11 -14.21 -6.94 -3.17
N THR A 12 -13.17 -7.50 -2.56
CA THR A 12 -11.79 -7.41 -3.07
C THR A 12 -11.66 -8.09 -4.42
N VAL A 13 -12.16 -9.32 -4.56
CA VAL A 13 -12.14 -10.06 -5.83
C VAL A 13 -12.97 -9.34 -6.90
N ALA A 14 -14.17 -8.88 -6.58
CA ALA A 14 -15.02 -8.13 -7.50
C ALA A 14 -14.32 -6.84 -7.97
N GLY A 15 -13.71 -6.09 -7.06
CA GLY A 15 -12.94 -4.90 -7.40
C GLY A 15 -11.77 -5.20 -8.35
N VAL A 16 -11.01 -6.26 -8.08
CA VAL A 16 -9.91 -6.72 -8.95
C VAL A 16 -10.44 -7.09 -10.35
N LEU A 17 -11.52 -7.87 -10.41
CA LEU A 17 -12.15 -8.28 -11.67
C LEU A 17 -12.65 -7.08 -12.48
N VAL A 18 -13.21 -6.06 -11.82
CA VAL A 18 -13.61 -4.81 -12.47
C VAL A 18 -12.39 -4.13 -13.09
N ILE A 19 -11.32 -3.91 -12.33
CA ILE A 19 -10.11 -3.25 -12.86
C ILE A 19 -9.53 -4.05 -14.04
N LEU A 20 -9.41 -5.37 -13.91
CA LEU A 20 -8.92 -6.23 -15.00
C LEU A 20 -9.83 -6.20 -16.23
N GLY A 21 -11.15 -6.29 -16.05
CA GLY A 21 -12.13 -6.29 -17.14
C GLY A 21 -12.18 -4.97 -17.92
N PHE A 22 -12.02 -3.84 -17.23
CA PHE A 22 -12.00 -2.51 -17.87
C PHE A 22 -10.62 -2.14 -18.44
N THR A 23 -9.54 -2.81 -18.05
CA THR A 23 -8.17 -2.50 -18.49
C THR A 23 -8.02 -2.42 -20.02
N PRO A 24 -8.50 -3.39 -20.83
CA PRO A 24 -8.38 -3.33 -22.29
C PRO A 24 -9.13 -2.14 -22.90
N LEU A 25 -10.32 -1.83 -22.38
CA LEU A 25 -11.13 -0.71 -22.85
C LEU A 25 -10.46 0.63 -22.53
N ILE A 26 -9.99 0.81 -21.30
CA ILE A 26 -9.31 2.03 -20.85
C ILE A 26 -8.04 2.28 -21.68
N ARG A 27 -7.23 1.23 -21.91
CA ARG A 27 -6.03 1.30 -22.76
C ARG A 27 -6.39 1.63 -24.22
N LYS A 28 -7.43 1.00 -24.78
CA LYS A 28 -7.90 1.25 -26.15
C LYS A 28 -8.38 2.69 -26.34
N LEU A 29 -9.12 3.24 -25.38
CA LEU A 29 -9.65 4.59 -25.40
C LEU A 29 -8.59 5.66 -25.07
N LYS A 30 -7.39 5.26 -24.61
CA LYS A 30 -6.30 6.16 -24.20
C LYS A 30 -6.69 7.16 -23.10
N ILE A 31 -7.66 6.78 -22.25
CA ILE A 31 -8.17 7.62 -21.15
C ILE A 31 -7.59 7.23 -19.79
N GLN A 32 -6.60 6.34 -19.74
CA GLN A 32 -6.04 5.81 -18.48
C GLN A 32 -5.63 6.89 -17.50
N PHE A 33 -5.03 7.98 -17.98
CA PHE A 33 -4.56 9.06 -17.13
C PHE A 33 -5.73 9.76 -16.40
N TYR A 34 -6.82 10.06 -17.12
CA TYR A 34 -8.00 10.69 -16.54
C TYR A 34 -8.73 9.74 -15.57
N CYS A 35 -8.82 8.46 -15.91
CA CYS A 35 -9.38 7.45 -15.00
C CYS A 35 -8.57 7.35 -13.70
N LEU A 36 -7.23 7.35 -13.78
CA LEU A 36 -6.35 7.39 -12.62
C LEU A 36 -6.54 8.66 -11.80
N GLN A 37 -6.63 9.83 -12.43
CA GLN A 37 -6.89 11.09 -11.72
C GLN A 37 -8.22 11.10 -10.99
N VAL A 38 -9.30 10.59 -11.61
CA VAL A 38 -10.62 10.50 -10.97
C VAL A 38 -10.57 9.56 -9.77
N PHE A 39 -9.96 8.38 -9.92
CA PHE A 39 -9.82 7.42 -8.83
C PHE A 39 -8.93 8.01 -7.70
N ALA A 40 -7.81 8.62 -8.06
CA ALA A 40 -6.94 9.33 -7.13
C ALA A 40 -7.67 10.45 -6.38
N ALA A 41 -8.53 11.22 -7.06
CA ALA A 41 -9.37 12.24 -6.43
C ALA A 41 -10.32 11.63 -5.40
N ILE A 42 -11.02 10.56 -5.77
CA ILE A 42 -11.95 9.86 -4.88
C ILE A 42 -11.22 9.38 -3.64
N LEU A 43 -10.09 8.67 -3.79
CA LEU A 43 -9.29 8.20 -2.66
C LEU A 43 -8.82 9.37 -1.77
N PHE A 44 -8.24 10.40 -2.38
CA PHE A 44 -7.73 11.56 -1.66
C PHE A 44 -8.83 12.26 -0.86
N LEU A 45 -9.93 12.66 -1.53
CA LEU A 45 -11.03 13.38 -0.89
C LEU A 45 -11.65 12.54 0.24
N TYR A 46 -11.85 11.26 -0.02
CA TYR A 46 -12.49 10.37 0.93
C TYR A 46 -11.63 10.13 2.17
N VAL A 47 -10.30 9.96 2.03
CA VAL A 47 -9.39 9.80 3.17
C VAL A 47 -9.12 11.13 3.87
N PHE A 48 -8.94 12.22 3.11
CA PHE A 48 -8.68 13.53 3.67
C PHE A 48 -9.85 14.03 4.51
N PHE A 49 -11.07 14.08 3.94
CA PHE A 49 -12.24 14.58 4.64
C PHE A 49 -12.87 13.54 5.58
N GLY A 50 -12.79 12.25 5.24
CA GLY A 50 -13.37 11.19 6.06
C GLY A 50 -12.51 10.77 7.25
N ARG A 51 -11.20 11.05 7.23
CA ARG A 51 -10.26 10.63 8.30
C ARG A 51 -9.32 11.75 8.71
N GLN A 52 -8.52 12.30 7.79
CA GLN A 52 -7.38 13.15 8.14
C GLN A 52 -7.78 14.49 8.79
N ILE A 53 -8.84 15.13 8.29
CA ILE A 53 -9.26 16.47 8.72
C ILE A 53 -9.62 16.53 10.21
N ILE A 54 -10.15 15.43 10.76
CA ILE A 54 -10.54 15.29 12.16
C ILE A 54 -9.32 15.39 13.09
N TYR A 55 -8.16 14.89 12.65
CA TYR A 55 -6.93 14.92 13.44
C TYR A 55 -6.18 16.25 13.31
N ILE A 56 -6.35 16.96 12.19
CA ILE A 56 -5.78 18.29 11.97
C ILE A 56 -6.54 19.34 12.78
N PHE A 57 -7.87 19.29 12.79
CA PHE A 57 -8.72 20.28 13.46
C PHE A 57 -9.56 19.66 14.59
N PRO A 58 -8.92 19.13 15.65
CA PRO A 58 -9.65 18.46 16.71
C PRO A 58 -10.63 19.40 17.42
N ASP A 59 -10.41 20.70 17.48
CA ASP A 59 -11.36 21.59 18.19
C ASP A 59 -12.68 21.77 17.42
N ILE A 60 -12.64 21.65 16.09
CA ILE A 60 -13.81 21.77 15.21
C ILE A 60 -14.62 20.46 15.22
N TYR A 61 -13.93 19.32 15.25
CA TYR A 61 -14.54 17.98 15.16
C TYR A 61 -14.63 17.23 16.50
N GLY A 62 -14.03 17.76 17.58
CA GLY A 62 -13.58 16.98 18.74
C GLY A 62 -14.54 16.85 19.92
N THR A 63 -15.70 17.51 19.90
CA THR A 63 -16.79 17.14 20.82
C THR A 63 -17.26 15.69 20.58
N ALA A 64 -17.12 15.16 19.36
CA ALA A 64 -17.42 13.75 19.05
C ALA A 64 -16.25 12.79 19.34
N ALA A 65 -14.99 13.23 19.17
CA ALA A 65 -13.80 12.39 19.36
C ALA A 65 -13.43 12.21 20.84
N LYS A 66 -13.60 13.23 21.70
CA LYS A 66 -13.39 13.09 23.15
C LYS A 66 -14.44 12.21 23.83
N ALA A 67 -15.69 12.20 23.34
CA ALA A 67 -16.80 11.46 23.96
C ALA A 67 -16.83 9.96 23.62
N LYS A 68 -16.22 9.53 22.50
CA LYS A 68 -16.26 8.12 22.04
C LYS A 68 -14.96 7.33 22.23
N ASN A 69 -13.83 8.00 22.40
CA ASN A 69 -12.51 7.35 22.40
C ASN A 69 -11.98 6.98 23.79
N ALA A 70 -12.86 6.71 24.76
CA ALA A 70 -12.50 6.15 26.07
C ALA A 70 -12.13 4.64 25.99
N VAL A 71 -11.43 4.22 24.92
CA VAL A 71 -10.79 2.91 24.88
C VAL A 71 -9.50 3.04 25.69
N ALA A 72 -9.46 2.35 26.83
CA ALA A 72 -8.59 2.65 27.97
C ALA A 72 -7.06 2.60 27.75
N ASN A 73 -6.55 2.17 26.59
CA ASN A 73 -5.12 1.78 26.47
C ASN A 73 -4.32 2.44 25.34
N VAL A 74 -4.89 3.31 24.51
CA VAL A 74 -4.10 4.11 23.54
C VAL A 74 -4.22 5.57 23.91
N PRO A 75 -3.12 6.26 24.27
CA PRO A 75 -3.18 7.70 24.46
C PRO A 75 -3.75 8.34 23.19
N LEU A 76 -4.83 9.13 23.31
CA LEU A 76 -5.40 9.87 22.17
C LEU A 76 -4.34 10.66 21.39
N ASP A 77 -3.28 11.06 22.08
CA ASP A 77 -2.11 11.75 21.52
C ASP A 77 -1.30 10.87 20.55
N SER A 78 -1.13 9.59 20.84
CA SER A 78 -0.41 8.63 19.98
C SER A 78 -1.06 8.52 18.62
N LEU A 79 -2.37 8.24 18.61
CA LEU A 79 -3.15 8.08 17.39
C LEU A 79 -3.19 9.38 16.58
N ARG A 80 -3.34 10.52 17.28
CA ARG A 80 -3.37 11.84 16.64
C ARG A 80 -2.03 12.16 15.98
N LEU A 81 -0.92 11.99 16.68
CA LEU A 81 0.42 12.27 16.15
C LEU A 81 0.74 11.37 14.95
N SER A 82 0.50 10.06 15.07
CA SER A 82 0.71 9.13 13.95
C SER A 82 -0.07 9.55 12.70
N ARG A 83 -1.32 9.98 12.86
CA ARG A 83 -2.16 10.39 11.73
C ARG A 83 -1.76 11.73 11.15
N ILE A 84 -1.51 12.75 11.99
CA ILE A 84 -1.05 14.08 11.51
C ILE A 84 0.24 13.94 10.70
N PHE A 85 1.19 13.15 11.19
CA PHE A 85 2.48 12.95 10.53
C PHE A 85 2.48 11.83 9.48
N LEU A 86 1.33 11.19 9.21
CA LEU A 86 1.20 10.12 8.22
C LEU A 86 2.26 9.02 8.39
N LEU A 87 2.40 8.53 9.63
CA LEU A 87 3.41 7.52 9.99
C LEU A 87 3.01 6.09 9.58
N ASP A 88 1.75 5.92 9.20
CA ASP A 88 1.24 4.69 8.60
C ASP A 88 1.22 4.81 7.07
N LEU A 89 1.70 3.76 6.42
CA LEU A 89 2.00 3.75 4.99
C LEU A 89 0.74 3.87 4.11
N CYS A 90 -0.37 3.29 4.55
CA CYS A 90 -1.63 3.32 3.81
C CYS A 90 -2.25 4.73 3.75
N PRO A 91 -2.46 5.46 4.86
CA PRO A 91 -2.89 6.86 4.80
C PRO A 91 -1.86 7.76 4.14
N PHE A 92 -0.56 7.51 4.32
CA PHE A 92 0.48 8.22 3.57
C PHE A 92 0.27 8.07 2.06
N PHE A 93 0.15 6.84 1.56
CA PHE A 93 -0.10 6.58 0.15
C PHE A 93 -1.41 7.20 -0.32
N ALA A 94 -2.49 7.06 0.45
CA ALA A 94 -3.80 7.56 0.07
C ALA A 94 -3.89 9.09 -0.04
N LEU A 95 -2.99 9.83 0.61
CA LEU A 95 -2.92 11.29 0.50
C LEU A 95 -1.82 11.75 -0.48
N ILE A 96 -0.63 11.17 -0.40
CA ILE A 96 0.54 11.60 -1.18
C ILE A 96 0.55 10.99 -2.58
N GLY A 97 0.14 9.73 -2.72
CA GLY A 97 0.06 9.02 -4.01
C GLY A 97 -0.80 9.75 -5.04
N PRO A 98 -2.05 10.15 -4.71
CA PRO A 98 -2.89 10.95 -5.59
C PRO A 98 -2.24 12.23 -6.10
N ILE A 99 -1.52 12.97 -5.26
CA ILE A 99 -0.84 14.21 -5.66
C ILE A 99 0.15 13.94 -6.80
N PHE A 100 0.96 12.89 -6.69
CA PHE A 100 1.91 12.54 -7.76
C PHE A 100 1.24 12.04 -9.04
N ILE A 101 0.06 11.39 -8.94
CA ILE A 101 -0.76 11.05 -10.11
C ILE A 101 -1.25 12.33 -10.81
N PHE A 102 -1.76 13.30 -10.06
CA PHE A 102 -2.19 14.59 -10.61
C PHE A 102 -1.04 15.36 -11.28
N LEU A 103 0.16 15.34 -10.67
CA LEU A 103 1.36 15.97 -11.20
C LEU A 103 2.02 15.20 -12.36
N ARG A 104 1.41 14.11 -12.86
CA ARG A 104 1.95 13.26 -13.94
C ARG A 104 3.31 12.63 -13.62
N GLN A 105 3.66 12.48 -12.36
CA GLN A 105 4.93 11.90 -11.92
C GLN A 105 4.85 10.37 -11.89
N LYS A 106 4.70 9.77 -13.07
CA LYS A 106 4.48 8.32 -13.29
C LYS A 106 5.43 7.41 -12.51
N LYS A 107 6.74 7.75 -12.51
CA LYS A 107 7.75 6.96 -11.80
C LYS A 107 7.53 6.95 -10.29
N VAL A 108 7.23 8.11 -9.71
CA VAL A 108 6.99 8.25 -8.26
C VAL A 108 5.67 7.59 -7.89
N ALA A 109 4.61 7.82 -8.67
CA ALA A 109 3.31 7.17 -8.49
C ALA A 109 3.44 5.64 -8.56
N GLY A 110 4.21 5.11 -9.51
CA GLY A 110 4.49 3.68 -9.63
C GLY A 110 5.24 3.11 -8.43
N VAL A 111 6.24 3.81 -7.90
CA VAL A 111 6.95 3.42 -6.67
C VAL A 111 6.00 3.40 -5.48
N LEU A 112 5.21 4.46 -5.30
CA LEU A 112 4.24 4.57 -4.20
C LEU A 112 3.14 3.52 -4.29
N ALA A 113 2.67 3.20 -5.50
CA ALA A 113 1.65 2.17 -5.72
C ALA A 113 2.10 0.78 -5.24
N ILE A 114 3.40 0.47 -5.24
CA ILE A 114 3.92 -0.81 -4.71
C ILE A 114 3.64 -0.91 -3.23
N PHE A 115 3.97 0.13 -2.48
CA PHE A 115 3.69 0.21 -1.07
C PHE A 115 2.19 0.25 -0.78
N GLY A 116 1.43 1.01 -1.56
CA GLY A 116 -0.03 1.05 -1.47
C GLY A 116 -0.69 -0.31 -1.72
N PHE A 117 -0.21 -1.06 -2.73
CA PHE A 117 -0.74 -2.37 -3.08
C PHE A 117 -0.45 -3.41 -1.99
N TYR A 118 0.82 -3.57 -1.60
CA TYR A 118 1.20 -4.59 -0.62
C TYR A 118 0.74 -4.25 0.79
N GLY A 119 0.88 -2.98 1.21
CA GLY A 119 0.36 -2.52 2.50
C GLY A 119 -1.15 -2.76 2.60
N ALA A 120 -1.91 -2.38 1.57
CA ALA A 120 -3.34 -2.63 1.55
C ALA A 120 -3.70 -4.11 1.47
N ALA A 121 -2.96 -4.93 0.72
CA ALA A 121 -3.20 -6.36 0.65
C ALA A 121 -2.97 -7.04 2.01
N ILE A 122 -1.89 -6.71 2.71
CA ILE A 122 -1.61 -7.25 4.06
C ILE A 122 -2.74 -6.86 5.01
N THR A 123 -3.19 -5.60 5.00
CA THR A 123 -4.29 -5.18 5.88
C THR A 123 -5.61 -5.83 5.49
N LEU A 124 -5.96 -5.90 4.20
CA LEU A 124 -7.20 -6.52 3.74
C LEU A 124 -7.25 -8.01 4.07
N PHE A 125 -6.20 -8.76 3.73
CA PHE A 125 -6.20 -10.22 3.87
C PHE A 125 -5.71 -10.71 5.24
N GLY A 126 -4.78 -9.99 5.86
CA GLY A 126 -4.15 -10.36 7.12
C GLY A 126 -4.86 -9.81 8.37
N GLU A 127 -5.53 -8.66 8.28
CA GLU A 127 -6.18 -8.02 9.43
C GLU A 127 -7.72 -7.99 9.29
N LEU A 128 -8.22 -7.39 8.22
CA LEU A 128 -9.63 -7.05 8.05
C LEU A 128 -10.53 -8.29 7.92
N ILE A 129 -10.04 -9.36 7.29
CA ILE A 129 -10.74 -10.64 7.23
C ILE A 129 -10.93 -11.26 8.62
N PHE A 130 -10.08 -10.96 9.60
CA PHE A 130 -10.15 -11.56 10.94
C PHE A 130 -10.76 -10.61 11.98
N THR A 131 -11.21 -9.43 11.58
CA THR A 131 -11.82 -8.46 12.50
C THR A 131 -13.19 -8.96 12.98
N PRO A 132 -13.40 -9.16 14.29
CA PRO A 132 -14.70 -9.59 14.81
C PRO A 132 -15.70 -8.43 14.74
N LEU A 133 -16.77 -8.59 13.96
CA LEU A 133 -17.85 -7.60 13.84
C LEU A 133 -19.21 -8.23 14.09
N LYS A 134 -20.11 -7.44 14.69
CA LYS A 134 -21.54 -7.78 14.71
C LYS A 134 -22.15 -7.52 13.34
N GLN A 135 -23.20 -8.25 13.00
CA GLN A 135 -23.79 -8.20 11.67
C GLN A 135 -24.32 -6.80 11.31
N GLU A 136 -24.91 -6.12 12.30
CA GLU A 136 -25.44 -4.77 12.20
C GLU A 136 -24.35 -3.69 12.00
N GLU A 137 -23.09 -3.99 12.33
CA GLU A 137 -21.97 -3.06 12.22
C GLU A 137 -21.24 -3.16 10.87
N ILE A 138 -21.50 -4.21 10.08
CA ILE A 138 -20.74 -4.52 8.85
C ILE A 138 -20.78 -3.36 7.84
N VAL A 139 -21.97 -2.87 7.49
CA VAL A 139 -22.10 -1.80 6.48
C VAL A 139 -21.40 -0.52 6.96
N LYS A 140 -21.58 -0.19 8.24
CA LYS A 140 -20.93 0.97 8.85
C LYS A 140 -19.41 0.81 8.84
N PHE A 141 -18.89 -0.36 9.19
CA PHE A 141 -17.45 -0.65 9.14
C PHE A 141 -16.87 -0.50 7.74
N LEU A 142 -17.56 -1.00 6.71
CA LEU A 142 -17.08 -0.96 5.33
C LEU A 142 -17.02 0.48 4.78
N PHE A 143 -18.05 1.31 5.01
CA PHE A 143 -18.16 2.63 4.37
C PHE A 143 -17.81 3.83 5.25
N VAL A 144 -17.77 3.66 6.57
CA VAL A 144 -17.56 4.77 7.52
C VAL A 144 -16.48 4.43 8.55
N GLY A 145 -16.38 3.16 8.93
CA GLY A 145 -15.52 2.69 10.01
C GLY A 145 -16.20 2.67 11.38
N LEU A 146 -15.50 2.08 12.36
CA LEU A 146 -15.93 1.97 13.75
C LEU A 146 -14.88 2.60 14.65
N GLU A 147 -15.31 3.34 15.67
CA GLU A 147 -14.44 3.94 16.70
C GLU A 147 -13.22 4.68 16.10
N ASN A 148 -12.01 4.25 16.45
CA ASN A 148 -10.74 4.79 15.96
C ASN A 148 -10.45 4.41 14.50
N ASN A 149 -11.11 3.38 13.96
CA ASN A 149 -10.88 2.85 12.61
C ASN A 149 -11.82 3.49 11.58
N GLN A 150 -11.92 4.82 11.60
CA GLN A 150 -12.70 5.56 10.61
C GLN A 150 -12.13 5.35 9.22
N VAL A 151 -13.03 5.03 8.29
CA VAL A 151 -12.73 4.86 6.87
C VAL A 151 -11.70 3.74 6.60
N TYR A 152 -11.43 2.90 7.60
CA TYR A 152 -10.30 1.97 7.59
C TYR A 152 -10.39 0.94 6.46
N PHE A 153 -11.52 0.24 6.31
CA PHE A 153 -11.71 -0.70 5.20
C PHE A 153 -11.57 -0.02 3.83
N MET A 154 -12.36 1.03 3.59
CA MET A 154 -12.47 1.64 2.27
C MET A 154 -11.18 2.36 1.85
N MET A 155 -10.41 2.92 2.78
CA MET A 155 -9.07 3.44 2.49
C MET A 155 -8.15 2.35 1.93
N HIS A 156 -8.08 1.18 2.58
CA HIS A 156 -7.26 0.08 2.11
C HIS A 156 -7.78 -0.49 0.79
N PHE A 157 -9.09 -0.72 0.68
CA PHE A 157 -9.72 -1.22 -0.54
C PHE A 157 -9.47 -0.30 -1.75
N LEU A 158 -9.72 1.01 -1.62
CA LEU A 158 -9.46 1.98 -2.69
C LEU A 158 -7.96 2.13 -2.99
N SER A 159 -7.09 2.08 -1.97
CA SER A 159 -5.63 2.12 -2.17
C SER A 159 -5.13 0.91 -2.94
N PHE A 160 -5.66 -0.28 -2.61
CA PHE A 160 -5.37 -1.53 -3.30
C PHE A 160 -5.77 -1.46 -4.78
N LEU A 161 -7.02 -1.03 -5.06
CA LEU A 161 -7.53 -0.92 -6.42
C LEU A 161 -6.83 0.16 -7.23
N LEU A 162 -6.55 1.33 -6.64
CA LEU A 162 -5.81 2.40 -7.31
C LEU A 162 -4.40 1.94 -7.66
N SER A 163 -3.72 1.27 -6.74
CA SER A 163 -2.37 0.76 -6.97
C SER A 163 -2.34 -0.30 -8.07
N LEU A 164 -3.32 -1.22 -8.07
CA LEU A 164 -3.50 -2.19 -9.15
C LEU A 164 -3.74 -1.50 -10.50
N ALA A 165 -4.58 -0.46 -10.52
CA ALA A 165 -4.83 0.33 -11.72
C ALA A 165 -3.56 1.05 -12.22
N VAL A 166 -2.73 1.57 -11.32
CA VAL A 166 -1.42 2.16 -11.69
C VAL A 166 -0.54 1.13 -12.36
N PHE A 167 -0.42 -0.10 -11.83
CA PHE A 167 0.39 -1.15 -12.47
C PHE A 167 -0.14 -1.58 -13.83
N LEU A 168 -1.46 -1.70 -13.94
CA LEU A 168 -2.08 -2.21 -15.15
C LEU A 168 -2.22 -1.15 -16.23
N TRP A 169 -2.29 0.13 -15.89
CA TRP A 169 -2.59 1.18 -16.87
C TRP A 169 -1.42 2.12 -17.12
N ASP A 170 -0.42 2.15 -16.25
CA ASP A 170 0.80 2.94 -16.45
C ASP A 170 2.01 2.01 -16.66
N ASP A 171 2.70 2.18 -17.79
CA ASP A 171 3.90 1.38 -18.14
C ASP A 171 5.14 1.85 -17.34
N GLY A 172 4.96 2.33 -16.11
CA GLY A 172 5.98 3.00 -15.28
C GLY A 172 6.94 2.04 -14.56
N PHE A 173 6.74 0.74 -14.66
CA PHE A 173 7.49 -0.25 -13.89
C PHE A 173 8.74 -0.73 -14.64
N SER A 174 9.83 0.01 -14.48
CA SER A 174 11.15 -0.35 -15.02
C SER A 174 12.02 -1.04 -13.98
N LEU A 175 13.09 -1.73 -14.41
CA LEU A 175 14.11 -2.23 -13.48
C LEU A 175 14.72 -1.11 -12.61
N ILE A 176 14.84 0.11 -13.14
CA ILE A 176 15.28 1.28 -12.37
C ILE A 176 14.27 1.66 -11.27
N SER A 177 12.98 1.40 -11.49
CA SER A 177 11.95 1.62 -10.48
C SER A 177 12.21 0.74 -9.24
N PHE A 178 12.81 -0.44 -9.41
CA PHE A 178 13.21 -1.30 -8.29
C PHE A 178 14.19 -0.59 -7.35
N PHE A 179 15.19 0.11 -7.87
CA PHE A 179 16.10 0.90 -7.05
C PHE A 179 15.35 2.01 -6.30
N TYR A 180 14.43 2.73 -6.96
CA TYR A 180 13.65 3.78 -6.32
C TYR A 180 12.71 3.27 -5.21
N ILE A 181 12.20 2.04 -5.31
CA ILE A 181 11.44 1.39 -4.22
C ILE A 181 12.29 1.30 -2.96
N HIS A 182 13.54 0.88 -3.08
CA HIS A 182 14.44 0.72 -1.93
C HIS A 182 14.79 2.06 -1.32
N VAL A 183 15.11 3.05 -2.15
CA VAL A 183 15.40 4.41 -1.70
C VAL A 183 14.19 4.99 -0.98
N PHE A 184 12.98 4.82 -1.52
CA PHE A 184 11.76 5.26 -0.87
C PHE A 184 11.51 4.52 0.46
N ALA A 185 11.63 3.19 0.49
CA ALA A 185 11.44 2.41 1.71
C ALA A 185 12.41 2.87 2.81
N LEU A 186 13.69 3.02 2.46
CA LEU A 186 14.71 3.50 3.38
C LEU A 186 14.38 4.90 3.90
N ALA A 187 14.04 5.84 3.00
CA ALA A 187 13.70 7.21 3.37
C ALA A 187 12.45 7.27 4.26
N TYR A 188 11.38 6.55 3.91
CA TYR A 188 10.13 6.55 4.65
C TYR A 188 10.28 5.88 6.02
N LEU A 189 10.89 4.70 6.10
CA LEU A 189 11.12 4.02 7.38
C LEU A 189 12.08 4.82 8.27
N SER A 190 13.09 5.49 7.71
CA SER A 190 13.95 6.41 8.47
C SER A 190 13.16 7.61 8.99
N TYR A 191 12.25 8.16 8.17
CA TYR A 191 11.37 9.25 8.58
C TYR A 191 10.47 8.83 9.75
N VAL A 192 9.81 7.67 9.66
CA VAL A 192 8.95 7.17 10.74
C VAL A 192 9.76 6.91 12.01
N ALA A 193 10.92 6.26 11.89
CA ALA A 193 11.81 6.03 13.02
C ALA A 193 12.28 7.33 13.68
N LEU A 194 12.60 8.36 12.88
CA LEU A 194 12.97 9.69 13.38
C LEU A 194 11.79 10.33 14.14
N MET A 195 10.57 10.27 13.60
CA MET A 195 9.39 10.83 14.26
C MET A 195 9.07 10.11 15.58
N VAL A 196 9.14 8.77 15.58
CA VAL A 196 9.00 7.95 16.80
C VAL A 196 10.04 8.34 17.86
N ASN A 197 11.28 8.61 17.44
CA ASN A 197 12.33 9.04 18.36
C ASN A 197 12.14 10.48 18.88
N ILE A 198 11.68 11.40 18.02
CA ILE A 198 11.38 12.80 18.42
C ILE A 198 10.24 12.85 19.44
N PHE A 199 9.16 12.09 19.20
CA PHE A 199 7.98 12.03 20.07
C PHE A 199 7.97 10.78 20.95
N LYS A 200 9.16 10.38 21.43
CA LYS A 200 9.33 9.16 22.23
C LYS A 200 8.39 9.13 23.43
N GLY A 201 7.66 8.02 23.58
CA GLY A 201 6.69 7.82 24.64
C GLY A 201 5.30 8.41 24.37
N GLN A 202 5.15 9.28 23.37
CA GLN A 202 3.86 9.77 22.91
C GLN A 202 3.33 8.93 21.74
N ILE A 203 4.20 8.55 20.80
CA ILE A 203 3.85 7.64 19.71
C ILE A 203 4.08 6.20 20.20
N THR A 204 2.97 5.49 20.40
CA THR A 204 2.96 4.10 20.88
C THR A 204 2.56 3.11 19.81
N GLY A 205 2.00 3.55 18.67
CA GLY A 205 1.63 2.66 17.56
C GLY A 205 1.17 3.41 16.30
N ASN A 206 0.64 2.65 15.34
CA ASN A 206 0.34 3.07 13.96
C ASN A 206 1.57 3.65 13.24
N THR A 207 2.66 2.88 13.24
CA THR A 207 3.99 3.31 12.74
C THR A 207 4.51 2.40 11.63
N THR A 208 3.61 1.84 10.80
CA THR A 208 3.96 0.88 9.74
C THR A 208 4.70 -0.35 10.28
N GLY A 209 4.43 -0.74 11.53
CA GLY A 209 5.00 -1.95 12.13
C GLY A 209 6.40 -1.75 12.72
N ILE A 210 6.91 -0.51 12.78
CA ILE A 210 8.22 -0.23 13.40
C ILE A 210 8.17 -0.47 14.91
N LEU A 211 7.05 -0.16 15.57
CA LEU A 211 6.87 -0.41 16.99
C LEU A 211 6.27 -1.79 17.22
N ALA A 212 6.76 -2.50 18.25
CA ALA A 212 6.24 -3.80 18.65
C ALA A 212 4.72 -3.77 18.93
N GLU A 213 4.24 -2.66 19.51
CA GLU A 213 2.82 -2.49 19.84
C GLU A 213 1.90 -2.55 18.61
N ASP A 214 2.39 -2.20 17.42
CA ASP A 214 1.63 -2.32 16.16
C ASP A 214 1.21 -3.78 15.90
N TRP A 215 2.03 -4.72 16.36
CA TRP A 215 1.85 -6.17 16.22
C TRP A 215 1.20 -6.80 17.45
N LEU A 216 1.44 -6.28 18.65
CA LEU A 216 0.93 -6.89 19.89
C LEU A 216 -0.52 -6.50 20.19
N SER A 217 -0.87 -5.22 20.01
CA SER A 217 -2.21 -4.71 20.34
C SER A 217 -2.80 -3.78 19.27
N GLY A 218 -1.99 -3.37 18.30
CA GLY A 218 -2.33 -2.42 17.25
C GLY A 218 -3.03 -3.00 16.04
N GLU A 219 -2.94 -2.26 14.93
CA GLU A 219 -3.64 -2.53 13.66
C GLU A 219 -3.13 -3.77 12.91
N TYR A 220 -2.04 -4.42 13.34
CA TYR A 220 -1.51 -5.65 12.72
C TYR A 220 -1.58 -6.89 13.60
N LYS A 221 -2.31 -6.84 14.72
CA LYS A 221 -2.37 -7.97 15.66
C LYS A 221 -2.89 -9.26 15.05
N ASN A 222 -3.81 -9.19 14.08
CA ASN A 222 -4.34 -10.40 13.43
C ASN A 222 -3.42 -10.92 12.31
N VAL A 223 -2.38 -10.16 11.92
CA VAL A 223 -1.35 -10.67 10.99
C VAL A 223 -0.63 -11.87 11.60
N ALA A 224 -0.38 -11.87 12.91
CA ALA A 224 0.18 -13.03 13.63
C ALA A 224 -0.71 -14.28 13.48
N VAL A 225 -2.03 -14.09 13.57
CA VAL A 225 -3.03 -15.15 13.40
C VAL A 225 -3.03 -15.67 11.96
N PHE A 226 -3.00 -14.77 10.98
CA PHE A 226 -2.92 -15.11 9.56
C PHE A 226 -1.65 -15.93 9.23
N LEU A 227 -0.49 -15.50 9.73
CA LEU A 227 0.79 -16.19 9.54
C LEU A 227 0.98 -17.41 10.45
N LYS A 228 0.06 -17.65 11.39
CA LYS A 228 0.16 -18.69 12.43
C LYS A 228 1.45 -18.60 13.25
N LEU A 229 1.86 -17.38 13.58
CA LEU A 229 3.02 -17.08 14.43
C LEU A 229 2.57 -16.77 15.86
N ASP A 230 3.50 -16.88 16.83
CA ASP A 230 3.23 -16.46 18.20
C ASP A 230 2.99 -14.94 18.25
N PRO A 231 1.80 -14.47 18.67
CA PRO A 231 1.49 -13.05 18.77
C PRO A 231 2.40 -12.29 19.72
N LYS A 232 3.14 -12.96 20.63
CA LYS A 232 4.09 -12.30 21.54
C LYS A 232 5.42 -11.95 20.89
N ASN A 233 5.73 -12.50 19.72
CA ASN A 233 7.02 -12.32 19.05
C ASN A 233 6.89 -11.29 17.90
N ALA A 234 6.77 -10.02 18.27
CA ALA A 234 6.61 -8.92 17.32
C ALA A 234 7.73 -8.86 16.27
N ASP A 235 8.98 -9.09 16.67
CA ASP A 235 10.15 -9.04 15.77
C ASP A 235 10.06 -10.11 14.67
N LEU A 236 9.62 -11.33 15.02
CA LEU A 236 9.42 -12.40 14.06
C LEU A 236 8.27 -12.08 13.09
N ILE A 237 7.15 -11.56 13.60
CA ILE A 237 5.99 -11.21 12.76
C ILE A 237 6.37 -10.09 11.78
N PHE A 238 7.07 -9.06 12.26
CA PHE A 238 7.61 -7.99 11.43
C PHE A 238 8.53 -8.55 10.34
N GLY A 239 9.53 -9.33 10.73
CA GLY A 239 10.52 -9.90 9.80
C GLY A 239 9.89 -10.79 8.73
N VAL A 240 8.94 -11.66 9.10
CA VAL A 240 8.23 -12.52 8.15
C VAL A 240 7.30 -11.73 7.24
N SER A 241 6.49 -10.82 7.79
CA SER A 241 5.54 -10.01 7.00
C SER A 241 6.27 -9.12 6.00
N PHE A 242 7.32 -8.45 6.44
CA PHE A 242 8.15 -7.61 5.58
C PHE A 242 8.93 -8.45 4.57
N GLY A 243 9.49 -9.59 4.98
CA GLY A 243 10.19 -10.52 4.09
C GLY A 243 9.31 -11.07 2.97
N LEU A 244 8.07 -11.47 3.28
CA LEU A 244 7.10 -11.94 2.28
C LEU A 244 6.71 -10.81 1.30
N SER A 245 6.50 -9.60 1.81
CA SER A 245 6.19 -8.43 0.99
C SER A 245 7.34 -8.11 0.05
N TYR A 246 8.57 -8.11 0.57
CA TYR A 246 9.78 -7.89 -0.20
C TYR A 246 9.96 -8.96 -1.30
N PHE A 247 9.81 -10.24 -0.94
CA PHE A 247 9.87 -11.35 -1.90
C PHE A 247 8.82 -11.18 -3.01
N ALA A 248 7.60 -10.80 -2.65
CA ALA A 248 6.54 -10.55 -3.63
C ALA A 248 6.86 -9.37 -4.56
N ILE A 249 7.43 -8.27 -4.04
CA ILE A 249 7.88 -7.13 -4.85
C ILE A 249 8.98 -7.54 -5.83
N VAL A 250 9.96 -8.33 -5.37
CA VAL A 250 11.04 -8.85 -6.22
C VAL A 250 10.46 -9.74 -7.31
N LEU A 251 9.58 -10.67 -6.95
CA LEU A 251 8.93 -11.57 -7.89
C LEU A 251 8.13 -10.79 -8.95
N LEU A 252 7.31 -9.82 -8.53
CA LEU A 252 6.57 -8.96 -9.45
C LEU A 252 7.50 -8.19 -10.38
N THR A 253 8.58 -7.62 -9.85
CA THR A 253 9.59 -6.89 -10.64
C THR A 253 10.21 -7.80 -11.70
N VAL A 254 10.61 -9.01 -11.33
CA VAL A 254 11.17 -9.99 -12.26
C VAL A 254 10.16 -10.35 -13.33
N LEU A 255 8.94 -10.74 -12.93
CA LEU A 255 7.87 -11.15 -13.85
C LEU A 255 7.51 -10.07 -14.86
N VAL A 256 7.35 -8.82 -14.41
CA VAL A 256 7.02 -7.68 -15.28
C VAL A 256 8.16 -7.36 -16.26
N ASN A 257 9.42 -7.61 -15.88
CA ASN A 257 10.58 -7.34 -16.71
C ASN A 257 11.07 -8.55 -17.53
N ILE A 258 10.40 -9.71 -17.48
CA ILE A 258 10.75 -10.89 -18.32
C ILE A 258 10.90 -10.51 -19.80
N PRO A 259 9.97 -9.78 -20.44
CA PRO A 259 10.10 -9.41 -21.85
C PRO A 259 11.38 -8.61 -22.13
N THR A 260 11.72 -7.68 -21.23
CA THR A 260 12.96 -6.88 -21.31
C THR A 260 14.20 -7.76 -21.19
N PHE A 261 14.21 -8.73 -20.25
CA PHE A 261 15.32 -9.68 -20.11
C PHE A 261 15.50 -10.58 -21.34
N ILE A 262 14.39 -11.02 -21.95
CA ILE A 262 14.41 -11.81 -23.20
C ILE A 262 15.00 -10.96 -24.33
N GLN A 263 14.60 -9.70 -24.47
CA GLN A 263 15.10 -8.79 -25.50
C GLN A 263 16.62 -8.54 -25.35
N LEU A 264 17.09 -8.23 -24.14
CA LEU A 264 18.52 -8.06 -23.85
C LEU A 264 19.37 -9.29 -24.19
N THR A 265 18.80 -10.49 -24.01
CA THR A 265 19.49 -11.74 -24.34
C THR A 265 19.62 -11.92 -25.84
N LYS A 266 18.56 -11.60 -26.62
CA LYS A 266 18.60 -11.62 -28.08
C LYS A 266 19.63 -10.61 -28.62
N ASP A 267 19.65 -9.39 -28.08
CA ASP A 267 20.58 -8.35 -28.51
C ASP A 267 22.04 -8.76 -28.27
N LYS A 268 22.34 -9.38 -27.11
CA LYS A 268 23.67 -9.93 -26.83
C LYS A 268 24.08 -11.03 -27.82
N GLN A 269 23.15 -11.91 -28.20
CA GLN A 269 23.42 -12.94 -29.20
C GLN A 269 23.71 -12.34 -30.58
N MET A 270 22.94 -11.33 -30.99
CA MET A 270 23.16 -10.62 -32.26
C MET A 270 24.51 -9.91 -32.29
N VAL A 271 24.91 -9.24 -31.20
CA VAL A 271 26.23 -8.59 -31.08
C VAL A 271 27.35 -9.63 -31.14
N LYS A 272 27.20 -10.77 -30.46
CA LYS A 272 28.19 -11.86 -30.50
C LYS A 272 28.34 -12.42 -31.92
N LEU A 273 27.23 -12.64 -32.63
CA LEU A 273 27.24 -13.11 -34.02
C LEU A 273 27.91 -12.09 -34.96
N ALA A 274 27.59 -10.80 -34.81
CA ALA A 274 28.21 -9.74 -35.60
C ALA A 274 29.74 -9.66 -35.38
N LEU A 275 30.20 -9.84 -34.14
CA LEU A 275 31.63 -9.90 -33.82
C LEU A 275 32.31 -11.14 -34.43
N GLN A 276 31.63 -12.28 -34.45
CA GLN A 276 32.13 -13.50 -35.10
C GLN A 276 32.24 -13.33 -36.61
N LEU A 277 31.22 -12.75 -37.26
CA LEU A 277 31.24 -12.46 -38.69
C LEU A 277 32.37 -11.49 -39.06
N LYS A 278 32.57 -10.43 -38.26
CA LYS A 278 33.67 -9.49 -38.47
C LYS A 278 35.05 -10.16 -38.36
N LYS A 279 35.23 -11.08 -37.41
CA LYS A 279 36.47 -11.86 -37.27
C LYS A 279 36.69 -12.80 -38.47
N ALA A 280 35.64 -13.44 -38.96
CA ALA A 280 35.72 -14.31 -40.14
C ALA A 280 36.09 -13.52 -41.41
N GLN A 281 35.54 -12.31 -41.58
CA GLN A 281 35.92 -11.41 -42.68
C GLN A 281 37.38 -10.97 -42.58
N ALA A 282 37.87 -10.67 -41.37
CA ALA A 282 39.26 -10.27 -41.16
C ALA A 282 40.28 -11.41 -41.36
N SER A 283 39.88 -12.68 -41.31
CA SER A 283 40.76 -13.82 -41.60
C SER A 283 40.87 -14.16 -43.08
N VAL A 284 39.99 -13.61 -43.93
CA VAL A 284 40.00 -13.83 -45.39
C VAL A 284 40.77 -12.72 -46.11
N ALA A 285 40.86 -11.53 -45.51
CA ALA A 285 41.64 -10.40 -46.02
C ALA A 285 43.12 -10.55 -45.67
#